data_AF-A0A9P6FLR0-F1
#
_entry.id   AF-A0A9P6FLR0-F1
#
_cell.length_a   1.000
_cell.length_b   1.000
_cell.length_c   1.000
_cell.angle_alpha   90.00
_cell.angle_beta   90.00
_cell.angle_gamma   90.00
#
_symmetry.space_group_name_H-M   'P 1'
#
loop_
_entity.id
_entity.type
_entity.pdbx_description
1 polymer ?
#
loop_
_entity_poly.entity_id
_entity_poly.type
_entity_poly.pdbx_seq_one_letter_code
_entity_poly.pdbx_strand_id
1 'polypeptide(L)'
;EQAAAGPIRLAKIQFLTIFMGANDACLPGSVQHVDLDQYESNLRSLIDSVHDPTSPTYSPETKIILICPPMIDEPRWAMRRAGQGIPMDRATGLFFDQIMGIIRRKYPEWDPEVMPMHAPWWGELDRANPEQDLLICDNKVKPSV
;
A
#
# COMPACT_ATOMS: atom_id res chain seq x y z
N GLU A 1 7.71 -29.76 36.57
CA GLU A 1 6.54 -28.89 36.31
C GLU A 1 6.98 -27.84 35.29
N GLN A 2 6.59 -27.98 34.02
CA GLN A 2 6.95 -27.02 32.96
C GLN A 2 6.02 -25.82 33.10
N ALA A 3 6.59 -24.63 33.30
CA ALA A 3 5.84 -23.38 33.24
C ALA A 3 5.21 -23.25 31.85
N ALA A 4 3.88 -23.25 31.79
CA ALA A 4 3.14 -23.01 30.57
C ALA A 4 3.55 -21.63 30.00
N ALA A 5 4.04 -21.61 28.77
CA ALA A 5 4.30 -20.37 28.05
C ALA A 5 3.00 -19.55 28.03
N GLY A 6 3.05 -18.32 28.55
CA GLY A 6 1.92 -17.40 28.50
C GLY A 6 1.43 -17.18 27.07
N PRO A 7 0.20 -16.64 26.88
CA PRO A 7 -0.37 -16.48 25.56
C PRO A 7 0.59 -15.70 24.66
N ILE A 8 0.91 -16.28 23.49
CA ILE A 8 1.74 -15.65 22.47
C ILE A 8 1.04 -14.35 22.08
N ARG A 9 1.57 -13.20 22.51
CA ARG A 9 1.14 -11.91 21.98
C ARG A 9 1.65 -11.82 20.55
N LEU A 10 0.77 -12.04 19.59
CA LEU A 10 1.03 -11.68 18.20
C LEU A 10 1.35 -10.19 18.14
N ALA A 11 2.36 -9.82 17.37
CA ALA A 11 2.71 -8.42 17.16
C ALA A 11 1.49 -7.69 16.57
N LYS A 12 1.15 -6.53 17.16
CA LYS A 12 0.00 -5.73 16.69
C LYS A 12 0.37 -5.05 15.37
N ILE A 13 -0.21 -5.53 14.27
CA ILE A 13 -0.08 -4.91 12.95
C ILE A 13 -1.12 -3.79 12.86
N GLN A 14 -0.68 -2.56 12.56
CA GLN A 14 -1.59 -1.43 12.38
C GLN A 14 -2.04 -1.30 10.92
N PHE A 15 -1.14 -1.58 9.98
CA PHE A 15 -1.39 -1.49 8.54
C PHE A 15 -0.82 -2.71 7.83
N LEU A 16 -1.63 -3.27 6.92
CA LEU A 16 -1.24 -4.33 5.99
C LEU A 16 -1.44 -3.80 4.57
N THR A 17 -0.41 -3.91 3.75
CA THR A 17 -0.49 -3.55 2.34
C THR A 17 -0.58 -4.83 1.50
N ILE A 18 -1.57 -4.89 0.61
CA ILE A 18 -1.68 -5.96 -0.40
C ILE A 18 -1.38 -5.33 -1.75
N PHE A 19 -0.24 -5.70 -2.35
CA PHE A 19 0.23 -5.15 -3.61
C PHE A 19 0.46 -6.27 -4.64
N MET A 20 -0.66 -6.82 -5.12
CA MET A 20 -0.70 -7.95 -6.06
C MET A 20 -1.51 -7.55 -7.31
N GLY A 21 -1.30 -8.22 -8.44
CA GLY A 21 -2.04 -7.95 -9.67
C GLY A 21 -1.18 -7.69 -10.91
N ALA A 22 0.11 -7.34 -10.74
CA ALA A 22 0.97 -6.98 -11.89
C ALA A 22 1.28 -8.19 -12.78
N ASN A 23 1.56 -9.32 -12.13
CA ASN A 23 1.83 -10.60 -12.79
C ASN A 23 0.53 -11.27 -13.22
N ASP A 24 -0.47 -11.24 -12.33
CA ASP A 24 -1.83 -11.78 -12.51
C ASP A 24 -2.49 -11.22 -13.78
N ALA A 25 -2.31 -9.93 -14.04
CA ALA A 25 -2.82 -9.23 -15.23
C ALA A 25 -2.02 -9.51 -16.52
N CYS A 26 -1.09 -10.48 -16.52
CA CYS A 26 -0.53 -10.98 -17.77
C CYS A 26 -1.64 -11.44 -18.73
N LEU A 27 -1.39 -11.44 -20.04
CA LEU A 27 -2.36 -11.96 -21.00
C LEU A 27 -2.54 -13.49 -20.87
N PRO A 28 -3.71 -14.02 -21.26
CA PRO A 28 -3.94 -15.47 -21.36
C PRO A 28 -2.83 -16.17 -22.15
N GLY A 29 -2.36 -17.30 -21.61
CA GLY A 29 -1.21 -18.05 -22.15
C GLY A 29 0.12 -17.78 -21.42
N SER A 30 0.20 -16.73 -20.59
CA SER A 30 1.29 -16.57 -19.62
C SER A 30 1.07 -17.47 -18.42
N VAL A 31 2.13 -18.08 -17.88
CA VAL A 31 2.08 -18.87 -16.62
C VAL A 31 1.76 -18.03 -15.39
N GLN A 32 1.85 -16.71 -15.51
CA GLN A 32 1.51 -15.75 -14.45
C GLN A 32 0.07 -15.24 -14.54
N HIS A 33 -0.65 -15.55 -15.63
CA HIS A 33 -2.01 -15.08 -15.82
C HIS A 33 -2.95 -15.67 -14.77
N VAL A 34 -3.79 -14.80 -14.21
CA VAL A 34 -4.89 -15.18 -13.33
C VAL A 34 -6.15 -14.53 -13.87
N ASP A 35 -7.19 -15.33 -14.09
CA ASP A 35 -8.51 -14.83 -14.51
C ASP A 35 -9.11 -13.91 -13.45
N LEU A 36 -9.94 -12.95 -13.88
CA LEU A 36 -10.47 -11.90 -13.01
C LEU A 36 -11.21 -12.46 -11.79
N ASP A 37 -12.05 -13.48 -11.98
CA ASP A 37 -12.83 -14.10 -10.91
C ASP A 37 -11.91 -14.76 -9.86
N GLN A 38 -10.83 -15.40 -10.32
CA GLN A 38 -9.85 -16.03 -9.44
C GLN A 38 -9.02 -14.97 -8.71
N TYR A 39 -8.64 -13.89 -9.39
CA TYR A 39 -7.92 -12.77 -8.77
C TYR A 39 -8.76 -12.10 -7.67
N GLU A 40 -10.05 -11.86 -7.92
CA GLU A 40 -10.98 -11.34 -6.91
C GLU A 40 -11.09 -12.30 -5.71
N SER A 41 -11.26 -13.60 -5.97
CA SER A 41 -11.33 -14.62 -4.92
C SER A 41 -10.06 -14.64 -4.07
N ASN A 42 -8.88 -14.58 -4.71
CA ASN A 42 -7.59 -14.53 -4.01
C ASN A 42 -7.46 -13.29 -3.12
N LEU A 43 -7.86 -12.11 -3.62
CA LEU A 43 -7.83 -10.87 -2.83
C LEU A 43 -8.76 -10.96 -1.62
N ARG A 44 -9.96 -11.52 -1.77
CA ARG A 44 -10.88 -11.75 -0.65
C ARG A 44 -10.25 -12.66 0.39
N SER A 45 -9.68 -13.79 -0.02
CA SER A 45 -8.98 -14.69 0.90
C SER A 45 -7.83 -14.02 1.66
N LEU A 46 -7.08 -13.11 1.03
CA LEU A 46 -6.04 -12.34 1.71
C LEU A 46 -6.63 -11.37 2.74
N ILE A 47 -7.74 -10.72 2.44
CA ILE A 47 -8.45 -9.83 3.38
C ILE A 47 -9.02 -10.64 4.55
N ASP A 48 -9.69 -11.73 4.26
CA ASP A 48 -10.33 -12.60 5.24
C ASP A 48 -9.29 -13.26 6.17
N SER A 49 -8.06 -13.48 5.68
CA SER A 49 -6.97 -13.97 6.53
C SER A 49 -6.70 -13.10 7.76
N VAL A 50 -7.02 -11.80 7.71
CA VAL A 50 -6.87 -10.89 8.85
C VAL A 50 -8.21 -10.36 9.39
N HIS A 51 -9.29 -10.40 8.62
CA HIS A 51 -10.59 -9.84 9.04
C HIS A 51 -11.68 -10.86 9.32
N ASP A 52 -11.48 -12.14 9.01
CA ASP A 52 -12.41 -13.19 9.41
C ASP A 52 -12.18 -13.57 10.89
N PRO A 53 -13.19 -13.49 11.77
CA PRO A 53 -13.10 -13.89 13.18
C PRO A 53 -12.67 -15.34 13.41
N THR A 54 -12.83 -16.21 12.40
CA THR A 54 -12.43 -17.61 12.44
C THR A 54 -10.97 -17.84 12.03
N SER A 55 -10.30 -16.81 11.49
CA SER A 55 -8.92 -16.90 11.06
C SER A 55 -7.95 -16.99 12.25
N PRO A 56 -6.91 -17.84 12.20
CA PRO A 56 -5.88 -17.89 13.23
C PRO A 56 -5.06 -16.58 13.34
N THR A 57 -5.13 -15.73 12.31
CA THR A 57 -4.45 -14.42 12.25
C THR A 57 -5.44 -13.25 12.32
N TYR A 58 -6.65 -13.48 12.84
CA TYR A 58 -7.67 -12.45 12.99
C TYR A 58 -7.15 -11.23 13.75
N SER A 59 -7.22 -10.08 13.10
CA SER A 59 -6.87 -8.76 13.62
C SER A 59 -7.80 -7.72 12.99
N PRO A 60 -8.99 -7.50 13.57
CA PRO A 60 -9.98 -6.57 13.02
C PRO A 60 -9.50 -5.10 13.06
N GLU A 61 -8.52 -4.80 13.91
CA GLU A 61 -7.92 -3.46 13.99
C GLU A 61 -6.93 -3.17 12.86
N THR A 62 -6.36 -4.21 12.23
CA THR A 62 -5.42 -4.06 11.11
C THR A 62 -6.12 -3.38 9.94
N LYS A 63 -5.60 -2.24 9.48
CA LYS A 63 -6.12 -1.54 8.30
C LYS A 63 -5.46 -2.09 7.05
N ILE A 64 -6.26 -2.45 6.05
CA ILE A 64 -5.77 -2.97 4.78
C ILE A 64 -5.72 -1.84 3.76
N ILE A 65 -4.58 -1.70 3.09
CA ILE A 65 -4.40 -0.83 1.93
C ILE A 65 -4.20 -1.74 0.72
N LEU A 66 -5.17 -1.76 -0.18
CA LEU A 66 -5.04 -2.42 -1.47
C LEU A 66 -4.30 -1.50 -2.42
N ILE A 67 -3.19 -1.95 -2.97
CA ILE A 67 -2.43 -1.24 -4.00
C ILE A 67 -2.61 -1.99 -5.31
N CYS A 68 -3.24 -1.34 -6.27
CA CYS A 68 -3.32 -1.87 -7.64
C CYS A 68 -1.94 -1.83 -8.30
N PRO A 69 -1.61 -2.78 -9.19
CA PRO A 69 -0.34 -2.81 -9.89
C PRO A 69 -0.01 -1.46 -10.54
N PRO A 70 1.27 -1.04 -10.51
CA PRO A 70 1.65 0.27 -11.00
C PRO A 70 1.43 0.37 -12.50
N MET A 71 1.19 1.59 -12.98
CA MET A 71 1.09 1.88 -14.41
C MET A 71 2.34 1.37 -15.12
N ILE A 72 2.14 0.75 -16.28
CA ILE A 72 3.25 0.34 -17.13
C ILE A 72 3.68 1.58 -17.92
N ASP A 73 4.97 1.90 -17.88
CA ASP A 73 5.58 2.84 -18.83
C ASP A 73 5.48 2.20 -20.22
N GLU A 74 4.42 2.56 -20.95
CA GLU A 74 4.12 1.97 -22.25
C GLU A 74 5.27 2.12 -23.25
N PRO A 75 5.91 3.30 -23.40
CA PRO A 75 7.09 3.43 -24.26
C PRO A 75 8.22 2.47 -23.89
N ARG A 76 8.55 2.37 -22.60
CA ARG A 76 9.66 1.54 -22.13
C ARG A 76 9.34 0.06 -22.18
N TRP A 77 8.08 -0.29 -21.94
CA TRP A 77 7.57 -1.66 -22.13
C TRP A 77 7.57 -2.06 -23.59
N ALA A 78 7.11 -1.18 -24.49
CA ALA A 78 7.16 -1.39 -25.93
C ALA A 78 8.60 -1.62 -26.42
N MET A 79 9.59 -0.84 -25.94
CA MET A 79 11.01 -1.09 -26.24
C MET A 79 11.48 -2.46 -25.79
N ARG A 80 11.14 -2.87 -24.55
CA ARG A 80 11.51 -4.19 -24.01
C ARG A 80 10.87 -5.33 -24.82
N ARG A 81 9.61 -5.18 -25.22
CA ARG A 81 8.86 -6.15 -26.03
C ARG A 81 9.42 -6.26 -27.45
N ALA A 82 9.75 -5.13 -28.06
CA ALA A 82 10.42 -5.08 -29.36
C ALA A 82 11.78 -5.80 -29.32
N GLY A 83 12.56 -5.63 -28.24
CA GLY A 83 13.81 -6.36 -28.03
C GLY A 83 13.63 -7.89 -27.88
N GLN A 84 12.41 -8.36 -27.62
CA GLN A 84 12.04 -9.78 -27.54
C GLN A 84 11.31 -10.29 -28.78
N GLY A 85 11.07 -9.43 -29.79
CA GLY A 85 10.35 -9.78 -31.02
C GLY A 85 8.84 -9.97 -30.83
N ILE A 86 8.24 -9.39 -29.78
CA ILE A 86 6.84 -9.61 -29.43
C ILE A 86 6.10 -8.25 -29.46
N PRO A 87 4.87 -8.18 -30.01
CA PRO A 87 4.10 -6.93 -30.07
C PRO A 87 3.67 -6.40 -28.71
N MET A 88 3.30 -5.11 -28.68
CA MET A 88 2.84 -4.39 -27.50
C MET A 88 1.46 -4.90 -27.04
N ASP A 89 1.28 -5.04 -25.72
CA ASP A 89 0.12 -5.74 -25.15
C ASP A 89 -0.74 -4.97 -24.12
N ARG A 90 -0.44 -3.71 -23.75
CA ARG A 90 -1.22 -2.93 -22.74
C ARG A 90 -0.90 -1.42 -22.66
N ALA A 91 -1.89 -0.60 -22.22
CA ALA A 91 -1.80 0.87 -22.09
C ALA A 91 -2.55 1.44 -20.85
N THR A 92 -2.15 2.58 -20.28
CA THR A 92 -2.53 3.07 -18.94
C THR A 92 -2.53 4.62 -18.80
N GLY A 93 -3.63 5.29 -19.16
CA GLY A 93 -3.74 6.77 -19.09
C GLY A 93 -4.58 7.38 -17.94
N LEU A 94 -5.20 6.60 -17.05
CA LEU A 94 -6.29 7.11 -16.18
C LEU A 94 -6.06 7.01 -14.67
N PHE A 95 -5.01 6.35 -14.21
CA PHE A 95 -4.95 5.81 -12.84
C PHE A 95 -4.71 6.86 -11.74
N PHE A 96 -3.72 7.74 -11.93
CA PHE A 96 -3.39 8.78 -10.94
C PHE A 96 -4.59 9.71 -10.70
N ASP A 97 -5.24 10.18 -11.77
CA ASP A 97 -6.40 11.06 -11.68
C ASP A 97 -7.60 10.38 -11.01
N GLN A 98 -7.80 9.08 -11.22
CA GLN A 98 -8.88 8.34 -10.58
C GLN A 98 -8.63 8.11 -9.08
N ILE A 99 -7.40 7.75 -8.68
CA ILE A 99 -7.04 7.61 -7.26
C ILE A 99 -7.15 8.95 -6.54
N MET A 100 -6.54 10.00 -7.10
CA MET A 100 -6.62 11.34 -6.50
C MET A 100 -8.06 11.83 -6.48
N GLY A 101 -8.87 11.51 -7.51
CA GLY A 101 -10.30 11.75 -7.51
C GLY A 101 -11.05 11.02 -6.39
N ILE A 102 -10.71 9.77 -6.08
CA ILE A 102 -11.33 9.02 -4.97
C ILE A 102 -10.92 9.60 -3.61
N ILE A 103 -9.62 9.87 -3.41
CA ILE A 103 -9.10 10.45 -2.16
C ILE A 103 -9.79 11.79 -1.91
N ARG A 104 -9.79 12.70 -2.89
CA ARG A 104 -10.46 14.00 -2.77
C ARG A 104 -11.96 13.90 -2.46
N ARG A 105 -12.66 12.89 -3.00
CA ARG A 105 -14.11 12.73 -2.79
C ARG A 105 -14.48 12.02 -1.49
N LYS A 106 -13.72 11.02 -1.07
CA LYS A 106 -14.07 10.15 0.07
C LYS A 106 -13.25 10.40 1.33
N TYR A 107 -12.03 10.91 1.18
CA TYR A 107 -11.05 11.11 2.24
C TYR A 107 -10.31 12.45 2.03
N PRO A 108 -11.02 13.59 1.95
CA PRO A 108 -10.41 14.87 1.60
C PRO A 108 -9.31 15.32 2.56
N GLU A 109 -9.35 14.88 3.83
CA GLU A 109 -8.32 15.12 4.82
C GLU A 109 -7.00 14.38 4.53
N TRP A 110 -7.03 13.42 3.60
CA TRP A 110 -5.87 12.68 3.09
C TRP A 110 -5.43 13.16 1.70
N ASP A 111 -6.01 14.24 1.16
CA ASP A 111 -5.48 14.86 -0.06
C ASP A 111 -4.05 15.38 0.23
N PRO A 112 -3.01 14.93 -0.50
CA PRO A 112 -1.64 15.39 -0.29
C PRO A 112 -1.46 16.91 -0.33
N GLU A 113 -2.34 17.63 -1.04
CA GLU A 113 -2.33 19.11 -1.10
C GLU A 113 -2.88 19.77 0.17
N VAL A 114 -3.63 19.02 0.99
CA VAL A 114 -4.31 19.52 2.20
C VAL A 114 -3.69 18.93 3.47
N MET A 115 -3.04 17.78 3.37
CA MET A 115 -2.39 17.12 4.50
C MET A 115 -1.30 18.03 5.10
N PRO A 116 -1.28 18.19 6.44
CA PRO A 116 -0.20 18.90 7.09
C PRO A 116 1.10 18.12 6.94
N MET A 117 2.18 18.83 6.66
CA MET A 117 3.50 18.23 6.71
C MET A 117 3.83 17.88 8.16
N HIS A 118 4.01 16.59 8.46
CA HIS A 118 4.34 16.14 9.81
C HIS A 118 5.78 16.49 10.22
N ALA A 119 6.65 16.74 9.25
CA ALA A 119 7.99 17.28 9.45
C ALA A 119 8.00 18.78 9.11
N PRO A 120 8.76 19.61 9.83
CA PRO A 120 9.03 20.97 9.38
C PRO A 120 9.88 20.97 8.11
N TRP A 121 9.86 22.09 7.38
CA TRP A 121 10.75 22.27 6.23
C TRP A 121 12.23 22.27 6.68
N TRP A 122 13.13 21.74 5.85
CA TRP A 122 14.53 21.46 6.22
C TRP A 122 15.33 22.61 6.84
N GLY A 123 15.06 23.86 6.47
CA GLY A 123 15.70 25.03 7.07
C GLY A 123 14.84 25.80 8.06
N GLU A 124 13.70 25.24 8.47
CA GLU A 124 13.01 25.59 9.72
C GLU A 124 13.41 24.65 10.87
N LEU A 125 14.25 23.65 10.61
CA LEU A 125 14.79 22.75 11.63
C LEU A 125 15.62 23.52 12.66
N ASP A 126 15.30 23.32 13.95
CA ASP A 126 16.17 23.74 15.03
C ASP A 126 17.44 22.89 15.03
N ARG A 127 18.51 23.45 14.47
CA ARG A 127 19.83 22.81 14.42
C ARG A 127 20.47 22.65 15.79
N ALA A 128 20.01 23.41 16.81
CA ALA A 128 20.51 23.30 18.16
C ALA A 128 19.83 22.16 18.93
N ASN A 129 18.57 21.83 18.62
CA ASN A 129 17.80 20.76 19.26
C ASN A 129 17.05 19.89 18.23
N PRO A 130 17.78 19.21 17.32
CA PRO A 130 17.19 18.49 16.18
C PRO A 130 16.23 17.36 16.60
N GLU A 131 16.39 16.81 17.79
CA GLU A 131 15.50 15.80 18.36
C GLU A 131 14.06 16.31 18.60
N GLN A 132 13.86 17.62 18.74
CA GLN A 132 12.51 18.18 18.88
C GLN A 132 11.73 18.18 17.56
N ASP A 133 12.44 18.34 16.43
CA ASP A 133 11.85 18.45 15.10
C ASP A 133 11.94 17.15 14.28
N LEU A 134 12.87 16.25 14.60
CA LEU A 134 13.10 15.00 13.85
C LEU A 134 12.47 13.75 14.50
N LEU A 135 12.00 13.83 15.76
CA LEU A 135 11.33 12.71 16.45
C LEU A 135 9.82 12.66 16.16
N ILE A 136 9.46 12.62 14.86
CA ILE A 136 8.08 12.60 14.36
C ILE A 136 7.33 11.30 14.74
N CYS A 137 8.08 10.21 14.99
CA CYS A 137 7.50 8.90 15.31
C CYS A 137 6.92 8.77 16.73
N ASP A 138 7.18 9.74 17.63
CA ASP A 138 6.71 9.71 19.01
C ASP A 138 5.35 10.41 19.23
N ASN A 139 4.65 10.84 18.17
CA ASN A 139 3.40 11.62 18.27
C ASN A 139 3.55 12.88 19.16
N LYS A 140 4.74 13.46 19.26
CA LYS A 140 4.96 14.68 20.06
C LYS A 140 4.46 15.88 19.25
N VAL A 141 3.39 16.50 19.74
CA VAL A 141 2.91 17.78 19.21
C VAL A 141 3.90 18.86 19.65
N LYS A 142 4.47 19.61 18.69
CA LYS A 142 5.29 20.78 18.98
C LYS A 142 4.41 21.82 19.71
N PRO A 143 4.75 22.25 20.93
CA PRO A 143 3.98 23.27 21.64
C PRO A 143 3.96 24.56 20.82
N SER A 144 2.79 25.16 20.65
CA SER A 144 2.67 26.49 20.05
C SER A 144 3.46 27.49 20.91
N VAL A 145 4.37 28.24 20.30
CA VAL A 145 5.04 29.40 20.91
C VAL A 145 4.07 30.57 21.00
#